data_AF-C9DF41-F1
#
_entry.id   AF-C9DF41-F1
#
_cell.length_a   1.000
_cell.length_b   1.000
_cell.length_c   1.000
_cell.angle_alpha   90.00
_cell.angle_beta   90.00
_cell.angle_gamma   90.00
#
_symmetry.space_group_name_H-M   'P 1'
#
loop_
_entity.id
_entity.type
_entity.pdbx_description
1 polymer ?
#
loop_
_entity_poly.entity_id
_entity_poly.type
_entity_poly.pdbx_seq_one_letter_code
_entity_poly.pdbx_strand_id
1 'polypeptide(L)' 'LEANNVQVLGTPVQSIIDTEDRELFVERLDEIGVKTIKSHAAANLEEARAAAREVGYPVIIRAAYALGG' A
#
# COMPACT_ATOMS: atom_id res chain seq x y z
N LEU A 1 14.51 15.07 1.32
CA LEU A 1 15.91 14.59 1.20
C LEU A 1 16.57 15.21 -0.03
N GLU A 2 15.94 15.09 -1.20
CA GLU A 2 16.38 15.77 -2.43
C GLU A 2 16.47 17.29 -2.27
N ALA A 3 15.47 17.92 -1.64
CA ALA A 3 15.47 19.36 -1.37
C ALA A 3 16.65 19.84 -0.48
N ASN A 4 17.32 18.92 0.24
CA ASN A 4 18.49 19.21 1.07
C ASN A 4 19.79 18.61 0.49
N ASN A 5 19.76 18.10 -0.75
CA ASN A 5 20.88 17.43 -1.42
C ASN A 5 21.51 16.28 -0.61
N VAL A 6 20.68 15.55 0.15
CA VAL A 6 21.11 14.43 0.99
C VAL A 6 20.82 13.11 0.25
N GLN A 7 21.87 12.31 0.07
CA GLN A 7 21.75 10.98 -0.52
C GLN A 7 21.39 9.94 0.54
N VAL A 8 20.37 9.13 0.24
CA VAL A 8 20.03 7.95 1.06
C VAL A 8 20.97 6.81 0.70
N LEU A 9 21.57 6.20 1.72
CA LEU A 9 22.39 5.01 1.59
C LEU A 9 21.58 3.79 2.04
N GLY A 10 21.69 2.68 1.31
CA GLY A 10 20.93 1.45 1.58
C GLY A 10 19.72 1.29 0.66
N THR A 11 18.56 0.94 1.22
CA THR A 11 17.33 0.72 0.45
C THR A 11 16.93 2.01 -0.27
N PRO A 12 16.76 1.98 -1.61
CA PRO A 12 16.30 3.14 -2.36
C PRO A 12 14.96 3.66 -1.83
N VAL A 13 14.78 4.98 -1.84
CA VAL A 13 13.53 5.63 -1.44
C VAL A 13 12.36 5.08 -2.25
N GLN A 14 12.55 4.84 -3.54
CA GLN A 14 11.51 4.25 -4.39
C GLN A 14 11.09 2.86 -3.90
N SER A 15 12.04 2.03 -3.47
CA SER A 15 11.71 0.71 -2.93
C SER A 15 10.89 0.80 -1.64
N ILE A 16 11.13 1.82 -0.81
CA ILE A 16 10.31 2.08 0.38
C ILE A 16 8.89 2.47 -0.03
N ILE A 17 8.75 3.39 -0.98
CA ILE A 17 7.45 3.84 -1.51
C ILE A 17 6.66 2.66 -2.09
N ASP A 18 7.31 1.86 -2.94
CA ASP A 18 6.71 0.69 -3.58
C ASP A 18 6.23 -0.37 -2.55
N THR A 19 6.81 -0.39 -1.34
CA THR A 19 6.42 -1.32 -0.28
C THR A 19 5.40 -0.77 0.72
N GLU A 20 5.43 0.53 0.99
CA GLU A 20 4.59 1.17 2.00
C GLU A 20 3.25 1.67 1.43
N ASP A 21 3.22 2.01 0.13
CA ASP A 21 2.00 2.28 -0.60
C ASP A 21 1.29 0.97 -0.95
N ARG A 22 0.01 0.87 -0.62
CA ARG A 22 -0.74 -0.39 -0.75
C ARG A 22 -1.17 -0.69 -2.17
N GLU A 23 -1.37 0.33 -3.00
CA GLU A 23 -1.71 0.15 -4.40
C GLU A 23 -0.47 -0.34 -5.16
N LEU A 24 0.63 0.40 -5.04
CA LEU A 24 1.91 0.02 -5.67
C LEU A 24 2.38 -1.35 -5.20
N PHE A 25 2.23 -1.68 -3.91
CA PHE A 25 2.65 -2.97 -3.40
C PHE A 25 1.90 -4.13 -4.06
N VAL A 26 0.58 -4.00 -4.28
CA VAL A 26 -0.21 -5.04 -4.97
C VAL A 26 0.23 -5.15 -6.42
N GLU A 27 0.41 -4.02 -7.12
CA GLU A 27 0.91 -4.00 -8.50
C GLU A 27 2.27 -4.71 -8.63
N ARG A 28 3.22 -4.43 -7.73
CA ARG A 28 4.54 -5.10 -7.70
C ARG A 28 4.44 -6.60 -7.46
N LEU A 29 3.50 -7.06 -6.63
CA LEU A 29 3.28 -8.49 -6.41
C LEU A 29 2.63 -9.17 -7.61
N ASP A 30 1.74 -8.46 -8.31
CA ASP A 30 1.11 -8.95 -9.53
C ASP A 30 2.13 -9.07 -10.68
N GLU A 31 3.10 -8.16 -10.79
CA GLU A 31 4.21 -8.23 -11.76
C GLU A 31 5.00 -9.55 -11.66
N ILE A 32 5.15 -10.10 -10.45
CA ILE A 32 5.86 -11.36 -10.20
C ILE A 32 4.92 -12.57 -10.07
N GLY A 33 3.63 -12.40 -10.33
CA GLY A 33 2.62 -13.46 -10.28
C GLY A 33 2.32 -13.98 -8.87
N VAL A 34 2.62 -13.20 -7.83
CA VAL A 34 2.30 -13.56 -6.44
C VAL A 34 0.85 -13.22 -6.16
N LYS A 35 0.07 -14.22 -5.75
CA LYS A 35 -1.34 -14.02 -5.43
C LYS A 35 -1.50 -13.20 -4.15
N THR A 36 -2.20 -12.08 -4.27
CA THR A 36 -2.65 -11.26 -3.15
C THR A 36 -4.12 -11.54 -2.82
N ILE A 37 -4.54 -11.24 -1.59
CA ILE A 37 -5.96 -11.21 -1.25
C ILE A 37 -6.63 -10.05 -1.99
N LYS A 38 -7.93 -10.18 -2.30
CA LYS A 38 -8.69 -9.05 -2.83
C LYS A 38 -8.67 -7.91 -1.81
N SER A 39 -8.05 -6.79 -2.19
CA SER A 39 -7.96 -5.58 -1.39
C SER A 39 -8.19 -4.36 -2.26
N HIS A 40 -8.59 -3.26 -1.65
CA HIS A 40 -8.80 -1.99 -2.31
C HIS A 40 -8.11 -0.90 -1.48
N ALA A 41 -7.32 -0.06 -2.14
CA ALA A 41 -6.80 1.15 -1.53
C ALA A 41 -7.93 2.18 -1.46
N ALA A 42 -8.12 2.80 -0.30
CA ALA A 42 -9.15 3.82 -0.10
C ALA A 42 -8.53 5.04 0.57
N ALA A 43 -8.78 6.23 0.00
CA ALA A 43 -8.30 7.51 0.52
C ALA A 43 -9.35 8.23 1.36
N ASN A 44 -10.61 7.81 1.28
CA ASN A 44 -11.71 8.40 2.05
C ASN A 44 -12.72 7.36 2.55
N LEU A 45 -13.64 7.80 3.41
CA LEU A 45 -14.61 6.94 4.08
C LEU A 45 -15.61 6.29 3.09
N GLU A 46 -15.99 7.00 2.04
CA GLU A 46 -16.96 6.50 1.05
C GLU A 46 -16.36 5.35 0.23
N GLU A 47 -15.12 5.52 -0.25
CA GLU A 47 -14.33 4.47 -0.91
C GLU A 47 -14.14 3.27 0.01
N ALA A 48 -13.77 3.49 1.27
CA ALA A 48 -13.58 2.41 2.23
C ALA A 48 -14.86 1.60 2.47
N ARG A 49 -16.03 2.28 2.53
CA ARG A 49 -17.34 1.61 2.67
C ARG A 49 -17.73 0.85 1.41
N ALA A 50 -17.43 1.40 0.22
CA ALA A 50 -17.66 0.70 -1.04
C ALA A 50 -16.82 -0.57 -1.15
N ALA A 51 -15.52 -0.46 -0.87
CA ALA A 51 -14.59 -1.57 -0.81
C ALA A 51 -15.04 -2.65 0.19
N ALA A 52 -15.48 -2.24 1.38
CA ALA A 52 -15.93 -3.20 2.39
C ALA A 52 -17.17 -4.00 1.95
N ARG A 53 -18.09 -3.37 1.21
CA ARG A 53 -19.26 -4.05 0.64
C ARG A 53 -18.88 -5.02 -0.48
N GLU A 54 -17.90 -4.66 -1.30
CA GLU A 54 -17.43 -5.50 -2.40
C GLU A 54 -16.65 -6.72 -1.90
N VAL A 55 -15.76 -6.53 -0.92
CA VAL A 55 -14.96 -7.61 -0.32
C VAL A 55 -15.84 -8.53 0.54
N GLY A 56 -16.83 -7.97 1.24
CA GLY A 56 -17.71 -8.68 2.16
C GLY A 56 -17.13 -8.78 3.57
N TYR A 57 -17.99 -8.68 4.58
CA TYR A 57 -17.57 -8.72 5.99
C TYR A 57 -17.29 -10.14 6.50
N PRO A 58 -16.33 -10.31 7.43
CA PRO A 58 -15.50 -9.27 8.05
C PRO A 58 -14.38 -8.77 7.13
N VAL A 59 -14.01 -7.49 7.27
CA VAL A 59 -12.94 -6.86 6.49
C VAL A 59 -11.79 -6.42 7.39
N ILE A 60 -10.56 -6.43 6.86
CA ILE A 60 -9.35 -5.95 7.54
C ILE A 60 -8.98 -4.60 6.94
N ILE A 61 -8.82 -3.60 7.80
CA ILE A 61 -8.35 -2.26 7.42
C ILE A 61 -6.90 -2.12 7.89
N ARG A 62 -6.01 -1.67 7.01
CA ARG A 62 -4.60 -1.42 7.31
C ARG A 62 -4.23 -0.03 6.79
N ALA A 63 -3.58 0.78 7.62
CA ALA A 63 -3.04 2.05 7.16
C ALA A 63 -1.79 1.85 6.28
N ALA A 64 -1.64 2.70 5.26
CA ALA A 64 -0.39 2.83 4.51
C ALA A 64 0.64 3.59 5.36
N TYR A 65 1.93 3.31 5.16
CA TYR A 65 3.03 3.96 5.90
C TYR A 65 2.97 3.81 7.44
N ALA A 66 2.24 2.82 7.94
CA ALA A 66 2.10 2.52 9.37
C ALA A 66 2.66 1.13 9.70
N LEU A 67 3.34 1.03 10.83
CA LEU A 67 3.86 -0.22 11.38
C LEU A 67 3.21 -0.45 12.76
N GLY A 68 2.68 -1.66 12.99
CA GLY A 68 2.04 -2.05 14.26
C GLY A 68 0.54 -2.33 14.20
N GLY A 69 -0.08 -2.19 13.01
CA GLY A 69 -1.53 -2.37 12.79
C GLY A 69 -2.22 -1.06 12.51
#